data_AF-A0A6V7LWP7-F1
#
_entry.id   AF-A0A6V7LWP7-F1
#
_cell.length_a   1.000
_cell.length_b   1.000
_cell.length_c   1.000
_cell.angle_alpha   90.00
_cell.angle_beta   90.00
_cell.angle_gamma   90.00
#
_symmetry.space_group_name_H-M   'P 1'
#
loop_
_entity.id
_entity.type
_entity.pdbx_description
1 polymer ?
#
loop_
_entity_poly.entity_id
_entity_poly.type
_entity_poly.pdbx_seq_one_letter_code
_entity_poly.pdbx_strand_id
1 'polypeptide(L)'
;YKKQPLWLIRRYFGEKVALYYAWLGFYTRSLYLPAIVGLLCFIYGLGSMDGPDNIPSKEICDMNLAGNITLCPLCDRACDYRKLGDSCLFSRITYLFDNPATVFFAIFMSFWATSFLELWKRRQAVIVWEWDLQNEDGGEEPRPEFETSVKTFRINPVTREREAYMPALSRAWRYCVTGSLVFFMICVVLGAVLGTIIYRISLVAVVYSGGNALFQRHAKIVTSMTAAMINLIIIMILTRIYQRLAKWMVNMENPRTQTEYEDSFTFKIFFFEFVNFYSSLIYIAFFKGRFYVHPGDADARTSEFF
;
A
#
# COMPACT_ATOMS: atom_id res chain seq x y z
N TYR A 1 -24.12 -16.47 -15.13
CA TYR A 1 -23.67 -16.06 -13.78
C TYR A 1 -24.87 -15.77 -12.88
N LYS A 2 -24.82 -16.14 -11.58
CA LYS A 2 -25.88 -15.92 -10.58
C LYS A 2 -25.59 -14.67 -9.73
N LYS A 3 -26.63 -13.94 -9.31
CA LYS A 3 -26.52 -12.82 -8.36
C LYS A 3 -26.27 -13.34 -6.95
N GLN A 4 -25.58 -12.55 -6.12
CA GLN A 4 -25.38 -12.87 -4.71
C GLN A 4 -26.72 -12.83 -3.94
N PRO A 5 -27.11 -13.90 -3.22
CA PRO A 5 -28.36 -13.94 -2.45
C PRO A 5 -28.19 -13.25 -1.09
N LEU A 6 -28.15 -11.92 -1.07
CA LEU A 6 -27.88 -11.13 0.15
C LEU A 6 -28.86 -11.42 1.29
N TRP A 7 -30.15 -11.63 0.96
CA TRP A 7 -31.18 -11.94 1.96
C TRP A 7 -30.95 -13.28 2.68
N LEU A 8 -30.46 -14.30 1.96
CA LEU A 8 -30.17 -15.60 2.56
C LEU A 8 -28.93 -15.53 3.46
N ILE A 9 -27.91 -14.78 3.03
CA ILE A 9 -26.69 -14.54 3.80
C ILE A 9 -27.05 -13.80 5.10
N ARG A 10 -27.88 -12.74 5.02
CA ARG A 10 -28.38 -12.02 6.20
C ARG A 10 -29.09 -12.94 7.16
N ARG A 11 -30.03 -13.76 6.67
CA ARG A 11 -30.82 -14.65 7.53
C ARG A 11 -29.97 -15.71 8.23
N TYR A 12 -28.86 -16.14 7.63
CA TYR A 12 -28.01 -17.20 8.17
C TYR A 12 -26.82 -16.69 9.00
N PHE A 13 -26.15 -15.62 8.55
CA PHE A 13 -24.91 -15.09 9.16
C PHE A 13 -25.10 -13.74 9.88
N GLY A 14 -26.29 -13.15 9.82
CA GLY A 14 -26.57 -11.83 10.39
C GLY A 14 -26.20 -10.66 9.47
N GLU A 15 -26.45 -9.46 9.97
CA GLU A 15 -26.40 -8.22 9.19
C GLU A 15 -24.97 -7.72 8.95
N LYS A 16 -24.08 -7.82 9.96
CA LYS A 16 -22.66 -7.44 9.84
C LYS A 16 -21.98 -8.17 8.66
N VAL A 17 -22.18 -9.49 8.57
CA VAL A 17 -21.61 -10.32 7.49
C VAL A 17 -22.28 -10.02 6.15
N ALA A 18 -23.61 -9.88 6.12
CA ALA A 18 -24.34 -9.56 4.90
C ALA A 18 -23.95 -8.19 4.31
N LEU A 19 -23.73 -7.18 5.16
CA LEU A 19 -23.29 -5.84 4.75
C LEU A 19 -21.90 -5.88 4.09
N TYR A 20 -20.98 -6.68 4.65
CA TYR A 20 -19.67 -6.90 4.04
C TYR A 20 -19.79 -7.47 2.61
N TYR A 21 -20.60 -8.52 2.42
CA TYR A 21 -20.80 -9.09 1.08
C TYR A 21 -21.53 -8.14 0.14
N ALA A 22 -22.48 -7.35 0.64
CA ALA A 22 -23.15 -6.32 -0.14
C ALA A 22 -22.18 -5.24 -0.64
N TRP A 23 -21.26 -4.78 0.23
CA TRP A 23 -20.19 -3.86 -0.14
C TRP A 23 -19.24 -4.47 -1.16
N LEU A 24 -18.77 -5.70 -0.91
CA LEU A 24 -17.84 -6.41 -1.80
C LEU A 24 -18.44 -6.63 -3.19
N GLY A 25 -19.72 -7.01 -3.26
CA GLY A 25 -20.45 -7.18 -4.52
C GLY A 25 -20.62 -5.86 -5.28
N PHE A 26 -20.92 -4.78 -4.55
CA PHE A 26 -21.01 -3.44 -5.13
C PHE A 26 -19.65 -2.95 -5.67
N TYR A 27 -18.58 -3.12 -4.90
CA TYR A 27 -17.21 -2.79 -5.29
C TYR A 27 -16.75 -3.59 -6.51
N THR A 28 -16.99 -4.90 -6.53
CA THR A 28 -16.64 -5.74 -7.68
C THR A 28 -17.36 -5.30 -8.94
N ARG A 29 -18.65 -4.94 -8.83
CA ARG A 29 -19.43 -4.45 -9.98
C ARG A 29 -18.98 -3.07 -10.44
N SER A 30 -18.60 -2.17 -9.53
CA SER A 30 -18.11 -0.85 -9.90
C SER A 30 -16.74 -0.91 -10.56
N LEU A 31 -15.91 -1.91 -10.25
CA LEU A 31 -14.61 -2.16 -10.87
C LEU A 31 -14.67 -2.60 -12.34
N TYR A 32 -15.82 -3.09 -12.83
CA TYR A 32 -15.95 -3.46 -14.24
C TYR A 32 -15.68 -2.29 -15.18
N LEU A 33 -16.10 -1.08 -14.81
CA LEU A 33 -15.92 0.11 -15.64
C LEU A 33 -14.42 0.52 -15.72
N PRO A 34 -13.68 0.71 -14.60
CA PRO A 34 -12.24 0.91 -14.64
C PRO A 34 -11.47 -0.21 -15.33
N ALA A 35 -11.87 -1.47 -15.16
CA ALA A 35 -11.18 -2.59 -15.81
C ALA A 35 -11.28 -2.51 -17.34
N ILE A 36 -12.46 -2.17 -17.87
CA ILE A 36 -12.67 -2.00 -19.32
C ILE A 36 -11.86 -0.80 -19.83
N VAL A 37 -11.99 0.36 -19.18
CA VAL A 37 -11.27 1.57 -19.61
C VAL A 37 -9.75 1.38 -19.52
N GLY A 38 -9.26 0.76 -18.43
CA GLY A 38 -7.84 0.44 -18.25
C GLY A 38 -7.32 -0.54 -19.30
N LEU A 39 -8.10 -1.57 -19.66
CA LEU A 39 -7.76 -2.48 -20.76
C LEU A 39 -7.66 -1.74 -22.10
N LEU A 40 -8.58 -0.83 -22.38
CA LEU A 40 -8.54 -0.02 -23.61
C LEU A 40 -7.30 0.88 -23.65
N CYS A 41 -6.94 1.54 -22.54
CA CYS A 41 -5.70 2.32 -22.42
C CYS A 41 -4.45 1.47 -22.63
N PHE A 42 -4.45 0.21 -22.15
CA PHE A 42 -3.34 -0.73 -22.34
C PHE A 42 -3.23 -1.19 -23.80
N ILE A 43 -4.36 -1.53 -24.43
CA ILE A 43 -4.42 -1.89 -25.86
C ILE A 43 -3.96 -0.71 -26.73
N TYR A 44 -4.36 0.51 -26.38
CA TYR A 44 -3.85 1.72 -27.03
C TYR A 44 -2.32 1.81 -26.93
N GLY A 45 -1.74 1.55 -25.75
CA GLY A 45 -0.29 1.51 -25.56
C GLY A 45 0.42 0.48 -26.45
N LEU A 46 -0.18 -0.70 -26.62
CA LEU A 46 0.34 -1.72 -27.55
C LEU A 46 0.24 -1.27 -29.01
N GLY A 47 -0.89 -0.70 -29.43
CA GLY A 47 -1.10 -0.24 -30.81
C GLY A 47 -0.26 0.99 -31.18
N SER A 48 0.01 1.87 -30.22
CA SER A 48 0.82 3.08 -30.40
C SER A 48 2.33 2.83 -30.27
N MET A 49 2.75 1.61 -29.93
CA MET A 49 4.15 1.27 -29.64
C MET A 49 5.09 1.56 -30.81
N ASP A 50 4.65 1.26 -32.04
CA ASP A 50 5.40 1.50 -33.26
C ASP A 50 4.95 2.81 -33.97
N GLY A 51 4.07 3.59 -33.34
CA GLY A 51 3.54 4.85 -33.84
C GLY A 51 4.53 6.03 -33.75
N PRO A 52 4.18 7.20 -34.31
CA PRO A 52 5.02 8.40 -34.26
C PRO A 52 5.15 8.98 -32.84
N ASP A 53 4.25 8.64 -31.91
CA ASP A 53 4.27 9.16 -30.55
C ASP A 53 5.37 8.55 -29.67
N ASN A 54 6.02 7.46 -30.13
CA ASN A 54 7.07 6.75 -29.38
C ASN A 54 8.49 7.02 -29.91
N ILE A 55 8.81 8.27 -30.23
CA ILE A 55 10.16 8.67 -30.66
C ILE A 55 11.23 8.27 -29.63
N PRO A 56 11.06 8.49 -28.30
CA PRO A 56 12.12 8.20 -27.33
C PRO A 56 12.53 6.73 -27.26
N SER A 57 11.59 5.77 -27.26
CA SER A 57 11.97 4.35 -27.27
C SER A 57 12.58 3.93 -28.61
N LYS A 58 12.15 4.52 -29.73
CA LYS A 58 12.74 4.25 -31.05
C LYS A 58 14.19 4.71 -31.12
N GLU A 59 14.49 5.92 -30.63
CA GLU A 59 15.86 6.44 -30.56
C GLU A 59 16.76 5.58 -29.67
N ILE A 60 16.27 5.15 -28.51
CA ILE A 60 17.02 4.25 -27.60
C ILE A 60 17.33 2.91 -28.27
N CYS A 61 16.42 2.38 -29.07
CA CYS A 61 16.59 1.10 -29.76
C CYS A 61 17.42 1.19 -31.06
N ASP A 62 17.60 2.39 -31.63
CA ASP A 62 18.37 2.59 -32.86
C ASP A 62 19.87 2.79 -32.58
N MET A 63 20.71 1.87 -33.04
CA MET A 63 22.16 1.93 -32.88
C MET A 63 22.83 3.05 -33.68
N ASN A 64 22.19 3.58 -34.73
CA ASN A 64 22.77 4.63 -35.57
C ASN A 64 22.55 6.04 -34.98
N LEU A 65 21.56 6.21 -34.10
CA LEU A 65 21.27 7.48 -33.42
C LEU A 65 21.75 7.44 -31.95
N ALA A 66 20.87 7.08 -31.02
CA ALA A 66 21.13 7.18 -29.58
C ALA A 66 21.55 5.86 -28.93
N GLY A 67 21.27 4.71 -29.56
CA GLY A 67 21.59 3.39 -29.02
C GLY A 67 23.09 3.14 -28.82
N ASN A 68 23.96 3.79 -29.60
CA ASN A 68 25.42 3.68 -29.47
C ASN A 68 26.04 4.66 -28.47
N ILE A 69 25.23 5.47 -27.76
CA ILE A 69 25.73 6.36 -26.70
C ILE A 69 26.21 5.50 -25.52
N THR A 70 27.46 5.72 -25.10
CA THR A 70 28.06 5.07 -23.93
C THR A 70 27.67 5.82 -22.66
N LEU A 71 27.04 5.11 -21.74
CA LEU A 71 26.65 5.60 -20.42
C LEU A 71 27.78 5.43 -19.42
N CYS A 72 27.87 6.37 -18.47
CA CYS A 72 28.73 6.21 -17.30
C CYS A 72 28.28 5.00 -16.47
N PRO A 73 29.23 4.26 -15.87
CA PRO A 73 28.90 3.17 -14.97
C PRO A 73 28.15 3.71 -13.74
N LEU A 74 27.27 2.88 -13.19
CA LEU A 74 26.47 3.23 -12.00
C LEU A 74 27.25 3.02 -10.68
N CYS A 75 28.46 2.48 -10.76
CA CYS A 75 29.26 2.06 -9.63
C CYS A 75 30.75 2.21 -9.98
N ASP A 76 31.60 2.54 -9.00
CA ASP A 76 32.98 2.94 -9.26
C ASP A 76 33.91 1.79 -9.67
N ARG A 77 33.85 0.63 -8.99
CA ARG A 77 34.86 -0.45 -9.16
C ARG A 77 34.38 -1.68 -9.91
N ALA A 78 33.07 -1.92 -9.95
CA ALA A 78 32.50 -3.22 -10.30
C ALA A 78 31.58 -3.19 -11.54
N CYS A 79 31.47 -2.04 -12.19
CA CYS A 79 30.48 -1.79 -13.24
C CYS A 79 31.19 -1.27 -14.50
N ASP A 80 31.03 -2.00 -15.61
CA ASP A 80 31.57 -1.60 -16.91
C ASP A 80 30.71 -0.53 -17.60
N TYR A 81 31.33 0.21 -18.54
CA TYR A 81 30.61 1.10 -19.45
C TYR A 81 29.61 0.32 -20.30
N ARG A 82 28.41 0.89 -20.48
CA ARG A 82 27.33 0.24 -21.24
C ARG A 82 26.77 1.14 -22.32
N LYS A 83 26.27 0.50 -23.38
CA LYS A 83 25.56 1.22 -24.44
C LYS A 83 24.10 1.42 -24.06
N LEU A 84 23.52 2.56 -24.45
CA LEU A 84 22.13 2.88 -24.18
C LEU A 84 21.16 1.84 -24.81
N GLY A 85 21.51 1.32 -25.99
CA GLY A 85 20.70 0.34 -26.73
C GLY A 85 20.45 -0.98 -25.99
N ASP A 86 21.30 -1.36 -25.04
CA ASP A 86 21.10 -2.56 -24.21
C ASP A 86 19.83 -2.46 -23.34
N SER A 87 19.34 -1.24 -23.07
CA SER A 87 18.12 -0.98 -22.31
C SER A 87 16.85 -0.83 -23.18
N CYS A 88 16.91 -1.14 -24.48
CA CYS A 88 15.78 -1.02 -25.42
C CYS A 88 14.51 -1.74 -24.94
N LEU A 89 14.61 -2.99 -24.50
CA LEU A 89 13.46 -3.77 -24.02
C LEU A 89 12.80 -3.12 -22.79
N PHE A 90 13.61 -2.57 -21.88
CA PHE A 90 13.10 -1.87 -20.70
C PHE A 90 12.38 -0.58 -21.09
N SER A 91 12.94 0.21 -22.01
CA SER A 91 12.28 1.44 -22.52
C SER A 91 10.93 1.14 -23.17
N ARG A 92 10.87 0.09 -24.01
CA ARG A 92 9.63 -0.39 -24.65
C ARG A 92 8.54 -0.78 -23.64
N ILE A 93 8.93 -1.44 -22.54
CA ILE A 93 8.01 -1.76 -21.44
C ILE A 93 7.55 -0.49 -20.71
N THR A 94 8.45 0.46 -20.47
CA THR A 94 8.09 1.73 -19.81
C THR A 94 7.05 2.50 -20.60
N TYR A 95 7.21 2.63 -21.93
CA TYR A 95 6.22 3.31 -22.79
C TYR A 95 4.83 2.67 -22.74
N LEU A 96 4.75 1.34 -22.57
CA LEU A 96 3.46 0.65 -22.45
C LEU A 96 2.66 1.12 -21.21
N PHE A 97 3.35 1.47 -20.13
CA PHE A 97 2.75 1.97 -18.89
C PHE A 97 2.68 3.50 -18.83
N ASP A 98 3.60 4.20 -19.50
CA ASP A 98 3.72 5.65 -19.54
C ASP A 98 3.40 6.16 -20.94
N ASN A 99 2.09 6.17 -21.25
CA ASN A 99 1.56 6.61 -22.53
C ASN A 99 0.58 7.79 -22.31
N PRO A 100 0.26 8.59 -23.32
CA PRO A 100 -0.66 9.72 -23.15
C PRO A 100 -2.06 9.30 -22.69
N ALA A 101 -2.49 8.06 -22.96
CA ALA A 101 -3.78 7.54 -22.52
C ALA A 101 -3.85 7.27 -21.00
N THR A 102 -2.72 7.03 -20.32
CA THR A 102 -2.71 6.82 -18.86
C THR A 102 -2.98 8.12 -18.10
N VAL A 103 -2.69 9.28 -18.68
CA VAL A 103 -3.08 10.59 -18.13
C VAL A 103 -4.60 10.72 -18.10
N PHE A 104 -5.27 10.37 -19.20
CA PHE A 104 -6.74 10.31 -19.25
C PHE A 104 -7.29 9.30 -18.22
N PHE A 105 -6.66 8.13 -18.12
CA PHE A 105 -7.06 7.11 -17.15
C PHE A 105 -6.94 7.60 -15.70
N ALA A 106 -5.90 8.37 -15.36
CA ALA A 106 -5.74 8.94 -14.02
C ALA A 106 -6.89 9.90 -13.66
N ILE A 107 -7.28 10.79 -14.57
CA ILE A 107 -8.42 11.70 -14.39
C ILE A 107 -9.71 10.90 -14.21
N PHE A 108 -9.94 9.91 -15.09
CA PHE A 108 -11.09 9.01 -14.99
C PHE A 108 -11.15 8.29 -13.64
N MET A 109 -10.02 7.77 -13.14
CA MET A 109 -9.96 7.07 -11.85
C MET A 109 -10.31 7.98 -10.67
N SER A 110 -9.94 9.26 -10.71
CA SER A 110 -10.34 10.25 -9.70
C SER A 110 -11.86 10.43 -9.69
N PHE A 111 -12.50 10.63 -10.85
CA PHE A 111 -13.95 10.75 -10.94
C PHE A 111 -14.68 9.47 -10.53
N TRP A 112 -14.16 8.31 -10.94
CA TRP A 112 -14.71 7.02 -10.56
C TRP A 112 -14.66 6.81 -9.04
N ALA A 113 -13.56 7.16 -8.36
CA ALA A 113 -13.43 7.00 -6.92
C ALA A 113 -14.48 7.82 -6.15
N THR A 114 -14.69 9.09 -6.52
CA THR A 114 -15.73 9.94 -5.92
C THR A 114 -17.13 9.39 -6.20
N SER A 115 -17.40 9.02 -7.45
CA SER A 115 -18.70 8.46 -7.84
C SER A 115 -19.01 7.15 -7.12
N PHE A 116 -18.00 6.29 -6.94
CA PHE A 116 -18.10 5.03 -6.21
C PHE A 116 -18.52 5.27 -4.75
N LEU A 117 -17.87 6.20 -4.06
CA LEU A 117 -18.18 6.51 -2.66
C LEU A 117 -19.60 7.06 -2.50
N GLU A 118 -20.03 7.99 -3.36
CA GLU A 118 -21.38 8.57 -3.28
C GLU A 118 -22.48 7.54 -3.63
N LEU A 119 -22.25 6.70 -4.64
CA LEU A 119 -23.17 5.63 -4.98
C LEU A 119 -23.22 4.55 -3.88
N TRP A 120 -22.09 4.28 -3.21
CA TRP A 120 -22.08 3.38 -2.06
C TRP A 120 -22.90 3.95 -0.90
N LYS A 121 -22.72 5.24 -0.54
CA LYS A 121 -23.54 5.89 0.50
C LYS A 121 -25.04 5.76 0.21
N ARG A 122 -25.44 6.00 -1.04
CA ARG A 122 -26.83 5.81 -1.47
C ARG A 122 -27.28 4.35 -1.33
N ARG A 123 -26.45 3.38 -1.74
CA ARG A 123 -26.78 1.95 -1.63
C ARG A 123 -26.86 1.51 -0.18
N GLN A 124 -25.98 2.00 0.68
CA GLN A 124 -25.98 1.76 2.11
C GLN A 124 -27.28 2.27 2.75
N ALA A 125 -27.72 3.49 2.42
CA ALA A 125 -28.98 4.04 2.92
C ALA A 125 -30.21 3.18 2.54
N VAL A 126 -30.23 2.66 1.30
CA VAL A 126 -31.28 1.72 0.85
C VAL A 126 -31.23 0.42 1.66
N ILE A 127 -30.04 -0.13 1.93
CA ILE A 127 -29.88 -1.36 2.72
C ILE A 127 -30.32 -1.14 4.17
N VAL A 128 -29.92 -0.03 4.79
CA VAL A 128 -30.32 0.34 6.15
C VAL A 128 -31.84 0.40 6.27
N TRP A 129 -32.52 0.95 5.26
CA TRP A 129 -33.98 0.98 5.21
C TRP A 129 -34.60 -0.40 4.93
N GLU A 130 -34.12 -1.13 3.93
CA GLU A 130 -34.61 -2.48 3.58
C GLU A 130 -34.44 -3.48 4.73
N TRP A 131 -33.41 -3.28 5.56
CA TRP A 131 -33.09 -4.16 6.67
C TRP A 131 -33.61 -3.67 8.02
N ASP A 132 -34.26 -2.50 8.07
CA ASP A 132 -34.79 -1.90 9.30
C ASP A 132 -33.74 -1.71 10.40
N LEU A 133 -32.53 -1.27 9.99
CA LEU A 133 -31.38 -1.06 10.88
C LEU A 133 -31.40 0.28 11.64
N GLN A 134 -32.51 1.03 11.59
CA GLN A 134 -32.55 2.39 12.16
C GLN A 134 -32.70 2.42 13.69
N ASN A 135 -33.10 1.31 14.31
CA ASN A 135 -33.49 1.28 15.73
C ASN A 135 -32.49 0.53 16.64
N GLU A 136 -31.28 0.22 16.17
CA GLU A 136 -30.25 -0.48 16.97
C GLU A 136 -29.44 0.43 17.93
N ASP A 137 -29.89 1.65 18.23
CA ASP A 137 -29.24 2.56 19.18
C ASP A 137 -29.56 2.22 20.66
N GLY A 138 -29.61 0.92 20.98
CA GLY A 138 -29.56 0.47 22.37
C GLY A 138 -28.17 0.75 22.94
N GLY A 139 -28.09 1.28 24.16
CA GLY A 139 -26.80 1.53 24.81
C GLY A 139 -25.95 0.25 24.84
N GLU A 140 -24.77 0.29 24.21
CA GLU A 140 -23.88 -0.87 24.12
C GLU A 140 -23.38 -1.28 25.51
N GLU A 141 -23.49 -2.57 25.81
CA GLU A 141 -23.00 -3.11 27.07
C GLU A 141 -21.47 -2.98 27.15
N PRO A 142 -20.91 -2.63 28.34
CA PRO A 142 -19.48 -2.57 28.53
C PRO A 142 -18.84 -3.96 28.38
N ARG A 143 -17.61 -4.00 27.88
CA ARG A 143 -16.88 -5.26 27.70
C ARG A 143 -16.57 -5.89 29.08
N PRO A 144 -16.65 -7.23 29.22
CA PRO A 144 -16.39 -7.90 30.50
C PRO A 144 -14.94 -7.70 31.00
N GLU A 145 -13.98 -7.57 30.09
CA GLU A 145 -12.58 -7.23 30.42
C GLU A 145 -12.46 -5.84 31.07
N PHE A 146 -13.31 -4.89 30.65
CA PHE A 146 -13.32 -3.54 31.20
C PHE A 146 -13.92 -3.52 32.60
N GLU A 147 -15.05 -4.21 32.80
CA GLU A 147 -15.72 -4.27 34.10
C GLU A 147 -14.87 -4.96 35.17
N THR A 148 -14.15 -6.02 34.81
CA THR A 148 -13.30 -6.78 35.74
C THR A 148 -12.00 -6.05 36.10
N SER A 149 -11.45 -5.24 35.19
CA SER A 149 -10.17 -4.56 35.39
C SER A 149 -10.28 -3.21 36.12
N VAL A 150 -11.42 -2.53 36.03
CA VAL A 150 -11.62 -1.20 36.60
C VAL A 150 -12.20 -1.28 38.01
N LYS A 151 -11.48 -0.72 38.99
CA LYS A 151 -11.92 -0.67 40.41
C LYS A 151 -12.66 0.62 40.78
N THR A 152 -12.67 1.60 39.88
CA THR A 152 -13.24 2.93 40.10
C THR A 152 -14.64 3.02 39.52
N PHE A 153 -15.59 3.53 40.30
CA PHE A 153 -17.00 3.65 39.91
C PHE A 153 -17.46 5.10 39.93
N ARG A 154 -18.38 5.44 39.03
CA ARG A 154 -19.05 6.74 38.97
C ARG A 154 -20.56 6.50 38.85
N ILE A 155 -21.37 7.41 39.40
CA ILE A 155 -22.83 7.37 39.22
C ILE A 155 -23.15 8.06 37.90
N ASN A 156 -23.83 7.36 37.00
CA ASN A 156 -24.27 7.91 35.73
C ASN A 156 -25.40 8.95 35.96
N PRO A 157 -25.32 10.17 35.41
CA PRO A 157 -26.31 11.22 35.65
C PRO A 157 -27.71 10.90 35.05
N VAL A 158 -27.78 10.02 34.04
CA VAL A 158 -29.03 9.66 33.36
C VAL A 158 -29.66 8.42 33.99
N THR A 159 -28.92 7.32 34.09
CA THR A 159 -29.45 6.04 34.61
C THR A 159 -29.44 5.95 36.13
N ARG A 160 -28.66 6.81 36.82
CA ARG A 160 -28.42 6.78 38.27
C ARG A 160 -27.79 5.48 38.80
N GLU A 161 -27.31 4.63 37.91
CA GLU A 161 -26.62 3.40 38.26
C GLU A 161 -25.12 3.64 38.46
N ARG A 162 -24.47 2.77 39.24
CA ARG A 162 -23.01 2.80 39.44
C ARG A 162 -22.35 2.10 38.27
N GLU A 163 -21.63 2.86 37.44
CA GLU A 163 -20.88 2.34 36.28
C GLU A 163 -19.37 2.37 36.55
N ALA A 164 -18.66 1.39 36.01
CA ALA A 164 -17.19 1.38 36.02
C ALA A 164 -16.67 2.56 35.17
N TYR A 165 -15.79 3.37 35.74
CA TYR A 165 -15.26 4.57 35.10
C TYR A 165 -13.75 4.63 35.22
N MET A 166 -13.06 4.88 34.10
CA MET A 166 -11.61 5.06 34.08
C MET A 166 -11.26 6.56 34.05
N PRO A 167 -10.38 7.06 34.95
CA PRO A 167 -9.93 8.44 34.91
C PRO A 167 -9.31 8.83 33.57
N ALA A 168 -9.65 10.03 33.08
CA ALA A 168 -9.17 10.52 31.80
C ALA A 168 -7.64 10.58 31.70
N LEU A 169 -6.95 10.96 32.78
CA LEU A 169 -5.48 11.04 32.80
C LEU A 169 -4.83 9.66 32.63
N SER A 170 -5.34 8.63 33.32
CA SER A 170 -4.82 7.26 33.17
C SER A 170 -5.10 6.70 31.77
N ARG A 171 -6.24 7.05 31.18
CA ARG A 171 -6.60 6.68 29.82
C ARG A 171 -5.67 7.36 28.81
N ALA A 172 -5.43 8.66 28.95
CA ALA A 172 -4.51 9.42 28.11
C ALA A 172 -3.08 8.86 28.15
N TRP A 173 -2.58 8.51 29.34
CA TRP A 173 -1.26 7.88 29.49
C TRP A 173 -1.15 6.57 28.70
N ARG A 174 -2.16 5.69 28.80
CA ARG A 174 -2.18 4.42 28.04
C ARG A 174 -2.17 4.65 26.54
N TYR A 175 -2.96 5.62 26.04
CA TYR A 175 -2.94 5.99 24.62
C TYR A 175 -1.59 6.58 24.17
N CYS A 176 -0.91 7.35 25.03
CA CYS A 176 0.43 7.83 24.72
C CYS A 176 1.43 6.67 24.59
N VAL A 177 1.37 5.68 25.50
CA VAL A 177 2.25 4.51 25.46
C VAL A 177 2.01 3.67 24.20
N THR A 178 0.75 3.36 23.87
CA THR A 178 0.43 2.61 22.64
C THR A 178 0.75 3.41 21.38
N GLY A 179 0.47 4.72 21.35
CA GLY A 179 0.84 5.61 20.26
C GLY A 179 2.35 5.62 20.01
N SER A 180 3.15 5.66 21.07
CA SER A 180 4.61 5.62 20.99
C SER A 180 5.10 4.28 20.44
N LEU A 181 4.46 3.17 20.81
CA LEU A 181 4.79 1.85 20.29
C LEU A 181 4.42 1.69 18.80
N VAL A 182 3.28 2.25 18.38
CA VAL A 182 2.89 2.28 16.96
C VAL A 182 3.91 3.09 16.14
N PHE A 183 4.33 4.25 16.65
CA PHE A 183 5.36 5.06 16.01
C PHE A 183 6.70 4.32 15.89
N PHE A 184 7.14 3.65 16.96
CA PHE A 184 8.34 2.81 16.92
C PHE A 184 8.25 1.72 15.83
N MET A 185 7.11 1.03 15.74
CA MET A 185 6.89 0.01 14.71
C MET A 185 6.92 0.58 13.29
N ILE A 186 6.41 1.80 13.09
CA ILE A 186 6.51 2.50 11.82
C ILE A 186 7.96 2.79 11.45
N CYS A 187 8.79 3.22 12.41
CA CYS A 187 10.22 3.39 12.18
C CYS A 187 10.90 2.07 11.79
N VAL A 188 10.51 0.94 12.39
CA VAL A 188 10.99 -0.39 12.00
C VAL A 188 10.61 -0.72 10.55
N VAL A 189 9.37 -0.44 10.12
CA VAL A 189 8.94 -0.63 8.73
C VAL A 189 9.76 0.23 7.78
N LEU A 190 9.91 1.52 8.07
CA LEU A 190 10.71 2.44 7.24
C LEU A 190 12.17 1.97 7.17
N GLY A 191 12.74 1.51 8.28
CA GLY A 191 14.08 0.91 8.33
C GLY A 191 14.19 -0.37 7.48
N ALA A 192 13.19 -1.25 7.53
CA ALA A 192 13.14 -2.44 6.70
C ALA A 192 13.05 -2.10 5.20
N VAL A 193 12.23 -1.10 4.82
CA VAL A 193 12.14 -0.59 3.45
C VAL A 193 13.50 -0.05 2.99
N LEU A 194 14.15 0.79 3.79
CA LEU A 194 15.51 1.27 3.51
C LEU A 194 16.50 0.11 3.36
N GLY A 195 16.42 -0.90 4.23
CA GLY A 195 17.22 -2.13 4.14
C GLY A 195 17.02 -2.88 2.82
N THR A 196 15.78 -3.03 2.34
CA THR A 196 15.51 -3.66 1.03
C THR A 196 16.06 -2.85 -0.15
N ILE A 197 16.08 -1.53 -0.02
CA ILE A 197 16.63 -0.63 -1.04
C ILE A 197 18.15 -0.78 -1.10
N ILE A 198 18.83 -0.74 0.06
CA ILE A 198 20.28 -0.96 0.14
C ILE A 198 20.64 -2.34 -0.43
N TYR A 199 19.90 -3.39 -0.02
CA TYR A 199 20.07 -4.73 -0.56
C TYR A 199 19.98 -4.76 -2.09
N ARG A 200 18.99 -4.06 -2.68
CA ARG A 200 18.85 -3.97 -4.14
C ARG A 200 20.08 -3.31 -4.78
N ILE A 201 20.57 -2.21 -4.22
CA ILE A 201 21.75 -1.49 -4.75
C ILE A 201 22.99 -2.40 -4.70
N SER A 202 23.23 -3.04 -3.55
CA SER A 202 24.36 -3.97 -3.39
C SER A 202 24.26 -5.17 -4.33
N LEU A 203 23.06 -5.73 -4.52
CA LEU A 203 22.87 -6.88 -5.42
C LEU A 203 23.07 -6.50 -6.89
N VAL A 204 22.72 -5.27 -7.28
CA VAL A 204 23.02 -4.74 -8.62
C VAL A 204 24.53 -4.71 -8.85
N ALA A 205 25.32 -4.21 -7.89
CA ALA A 205 26.78 -4.19 -7.99
C ALA A 205 27.37 -5.61 -8.13
N VAL A 206 26.91 -6.56 -7.31
CA VAL A 206 27.39 -7.96 -7.34
C VAL A 206 26.99 -8.68 -8.63
N VAL A 207 25.77 -8.47 -9.13
CA VAL A 207 25.31 -9.10 -10.38
C VAL A 207 26.08 -8.55 -11.59
N TYR A 208 26.48 -7.28 -11.55
CA TYR A 208 27.34 -6.71 -12.58
C TYR A 208 28.79 -7.21 -12.49
N SER A 209 29.32 -7.38 -11.28
CA SER A 209 30.66 -7.93 -11.06
C SER A 209 30.76 -9.43 -11.37
N GLY A 210 29.64 -10.16 -11.38
CA GLY A 210 29.59 -11.58 -11.70
C GLY A 210 29.85 -11.85 -13.19
N GLY A 211 30.82 -12.71 -13.51
CA GLY A 211 31.25 -13.01 -14.89
C GLY A 211 30.25 -13.77 -15.77
N ASN A 212 28.98 -13.91 -15.38
CA ASN A 212 27.96 -14.59 -16.17
C ASN A 212 27.25 -13.60 -17.12
N ALA A 213 27.59 -13.67 -18.41
CA ALA A 213 27.09 -12.76 -19.46
C ALA A 213 25.55 -12.69 -19.56
N LEU A 214 24.83 -13.78 -19.29
CA LEU A 214 23.36 -13.80 -19.29
C LEU A 214 22.76 -12.93 -18.17
N PHE A 215 23.33 -13.02 -16.96
CA PHE A 215 22.88 -12.23 -15.81
C PHE A 215 23.18 -10.74 -16.00
N GLN A 216 24.33 -10.42 -16.60
CA GLN A 216 24.71 -9.04 -16.89
C GLN A 216 23.77 -8.35 -17.89
N ARG A 217 23.25 -9.08 -18.89
CA ARG A 217 22.31 -8.52 -19.89
C ARG A 217 20.93 -8.22 -19.30
N HIS A 218 20.45 -9.07 -18.40
CA HIS A 218 19.12 -8.94 -17.78
C HIS A 218 19.17 -8.47 -16.31
N ALA A 219 20.32 -7.96 -15.85
CA ALA A 219 20.58 -7.61 -14.47
C ALA A 219 19.49 -6.71 -13.86
N LYS A 220 19.07 -5.65 -14.57
CA LYS A 220 18.02 -4.72 -14.08
C LYS A 220 16.69 -5.42 -13.79
N ILE A 221 16.30 -6.39 -14.61
CA ILE A 221 15.04 -7.13 -14.46
C ILE A 221 15.18 -8.14 -13.31
N VAL A 222 16.24 -8.95 -13.32
CA VAL A 222 16.50 -9.97 -12.31
C VAL A 222 16.62 -9.36 -10.91
N THR A 223 17.43 -8.31 -10.76
CA THR A 223 17.60 -7.58 -9.49
C THR A 223 16.30 -6.93 -8.99
N SER A 224 15.46 -6.44 -9.90
CA SER A 224 14.17 -5.85 -9.52
C SER A 224 13.17 -6.93 -9.07
N MET A 225 13.15 -8.09 -9.71
CA MET A 225 12.29 -9.21 -9.33
C MET A 225 12.69 -9.81 -7.97
N THR A 226 13.98 -10.04 -7.74
CA THR A 226 14.47 -10.57 -6.45
C THR A 226 14.21 -9.60 -5.30
N ALA A 227 14.46 -8.31 -5.50
CA ALA A 227 14.16 -7.27 -4.52
C ALA A 227 12.65 -7.19 -4.20
N ALA A 228 11.79 -7.28 -5.23
CA ALA A 228 10.34 -7.28 -5.04
C ALA A 228 9.85 -8.51 -4.24
N MET A 229 10.42 -9.69 -4.51
CA MET A 229 10.09 -10.92 -3.78
C MET A 229 10.49 -10.83 -2.30
N ILE A 230 11.70 -10.33 -2.01
CA ILE A 230 12.18 -10.16 -0.62
C ILE A 230 11.32 -9.12 0.11
N ASN A 231 10.99 -8.01 -0.54
CA ASN A 231 10.11 -6.99 0.02
C ASN A 231 8.73 -7.58 0.35
N LEU A 232 8.15 -8.40 -0.53
CA LEU A 232 6.88 -9.09 -0.27
C LEU A 232 6.97 -10.01 0.96
N ILE A 233 8.04 -10.79 1.08
CA ILE A 233 8.24 -11.69 2.24
C ILE A 233 8.32 -10.88 3.53
N ILE A 234 9.08 -9.78 3.54
CA ILE A 234 9.21 -8.89 4.70
C ILE A 234 7.85 -8.30 5.08
N ILE A 235 7.09 -7.78 4.12
CA ILE A 235 5.75 -7.23 4.33
C ILE A 235 4.83 -8.27 4.97
N MET A 236 4.84 -9.52 4.47
CA MET A 236 4.01 -10.61 5.01
C MET A 236 4.37 -10.95 6.46
N ILE A 237 5.68 -11.03 6.78
CA ILE A 237 6.15 -11.32 8.14
C ILE A 237 5.79 -10.18 9.10
N LEU A 238 6.07 -8.93 8.72
CA LEU A 238 5.79 -7.74 9.53
C LEU A 238 4.28 -7.59 9.79
N THR A 239 3.44 -7.84 8.79
CA THR A 239 1.97 -7.80 8.96
C THR A 239 1.50 -8.81 10.00
N ARG A 240 2.02 -10.04 9.97
CA ARG A 240 1.64 -11.08 10.93
C ARG A 240 2.10 -10.76 12.36
N ILE A 241 3.29 -10.19 12.51
CA ILE A 241 3.81 -9.74 13.80
C ILE A 241 2.95 -8.59 14.33
N TYR A 242 2.68 -7.58 13.50
CA TYR A 242 1.91 -6.41 13.91
C TYR A 242 0.47 -6.75 14.29
N GLN A 243 -0.21 -7.66 13.57
CA GLN A 243 -1.55 -8.10 13.96
C GLN A 243 -1.61 -8.69 15.37
N ARG A 244 -0.55 -9.39 15.82
CA ARG A 244 -0.47 -9.89 17.20
C ARG A 244 -0.23 -8.76 18.18
N LEU A 245 0.69 -7.85 17.86
CA LEU A 245 1.01 -6.68 18.68
C LEU A 245 -0.18 -5.72 18.80
N ALA A 246 -0.95 -5.51 17.73
CA ALA A 246 -2.12 -4.64 17.71
C ALA A 246 -3.18 -5.12 18.70
N LYS A 247 -3.47 -6.42 18.76
CA LYS A 247 -4.38 -6.99 19.77
C LYS A 247 -3.85 -6.74 21.18
N TRP A 248 -2.56 -6.97 21.40
CA TRP A 248 -1.94 -6.73 22.70
C TRP A 248 -2.01 -5.25 23.10
N MET A 249 -1.71 -4.33 22.17
CA MET A 249 -1.78 -2.88 22.39
C MET A 249 -3.20 -2.44 22.75
N VAL A 250 -4.21 -2.84 21.99
CA VAL A 250 -5.60 -2.41 22.23
C VAL A 250 -6.13 -3.03 23.53
N ASN A 251 -5.77 -4.27 23.86
CA ASN A 251 -6.10 -4.85 25.16
C ASN A 251 -5.46 -4.07 26.32
N MET A 252 -4.26 -3.51 26.13
CA MET A 252 -3.61 -2.65 27.13
C MET A 252 -4.32 -1.29 27.30
N GLU A 253 -4.92 -0.74 26.23
CA GLU A 253 -5.73 0.49 26.31
C GLU A 253 -6.99 0.30 27.14
N ASN A 254 -7.53 -0.93 27.16
CA ASN A 254 -8.74 -1.32 27.88
C ASN A 254 -9.94 -0.40 27.55
N PRO A 255 -10.43 -0.44 26.29
CA PRO A 255 -11.60 0.34 25.86
C PRO A 255 -12.89 -0.16 26.54
N ARG A 256 -13.88 0.75 26.67
CA ARG A 256 -15.12 0.47 27.43
C ARG A 256 -16.06 -0.43 26.64
N THR A 257 -16.32 -0.10 25.38
CA THR A 257 -17.29 -0.78 24.51
C THR A 257 -16.58 -1.59 23.41
N GLN A 258 -17.29 -2.54 22.79
CA GLN A 258 -16.76 -3.33 21.69
C GLN A 258 -16.56 -2.47 20.45
N THR A 259 -17.43 -1.47 20.22
CA THR A 259 -17.23 -0.46 19.16
C THR A 259 -15.92 0.31 19.34
N GLU A 260 -15.64 0.86 20.54
CA GLU A 260 -14.38 1.56 20.82
C GLU A 260 -13.15 0.65 20.62
N TYR A 261 -13.28 -0.64 20.99
CA TYR A 261 -12.24 -1.63 20.76
C TYR A 261 -11.97 -1.85 19.26
N GLU A 262 -13.02 -2.11 18.49
CA GLU A 262 -12.93 -2.35 17.05
C GLU A 262 -12.43 -1.11 16.29
N ASP A 263 -12.86 0.09 16.67
CA ASP A 263 -12.40 1.35 16.08
C ASP A 263 -10.91 1.59 16.35
N SER A 264 -10.48 1.45 17.61
CA SER A 264 -9.08 1.62 18.00
C SER A 264 -8.17 0.59 17.31
N PHE A 265 -8.62 -0.66 17.24
CA PHE A 265 -7.92 -1.74 16.56
C PHE A 265 -7.82 -1.51 15.05
N THR A 266 -8.93 -1.15 14.41
CA THR A 266 -9.01 -0.88 12.97
C THR A 266 -8.12 0.30 12.59
N PHE A 267 -8.15 1.40 13.36
CA PHE A 267 -7.32 2.57 13.09
C PHE A 267 -5.83 2.25 13.13
N LYS A 268 -5.37 1.52 14.17
CA LYS A 268 -3.96 1.15 14.33
C LYS A 268 -3.48 0.21 13.23
N ILE A 269 -4.26 -0.83 12.91
CA ILE A 269 -3.94 -1.76 11.82
C ILE A 269 -3.92 -1.04 10.47
N PHE A 270 -4.94 -0.24 10.18
CA PHE A 270 -5.02 0.50 8.92
C PHE A 270 -3.79 1.38 8.72
N PHE A 271 -3.40 2.14 9.74
CA PHE A 271 -2.25 3.05 9.63
C PHE A 271 -0.93 2.30 9.45
N PHE A 272 -0.72 1.21 10.18
CA PHE A 272 0.46 0.38 10.01
C PHE A 272 0.51 -0.30 8.64
N GLU A 273 -0.59 -0.92 8.22
CA GLU A 273 -0.67 -1.59 6.91
C GLU A 273 -0.49 -0.59 5.77
N PHE A 274 -1.04 0.63 5.90
CA PHE A 274 -0.83 1.70 4.94
C PHE A 274 0.67 2.00 4.75
N VAL A 275 1.42 2.22 5.84
CA VAL A 275 2.86 2.46 5.76
C VAL A 275 3.58 1.22 5.20
N ASN A 276 3.28 0.03 5.72
CA ASN A 276 3.95 -1.21 5.33
C ASN A 276 3.79 -1.55 3.84
N PHE A 277 2.60 -1.36 3.27
CA PHE A 277 2.36 -1.65 1.85
C PHE A 277 2.79 -0.50 0.92
N TYR A 278 2.55 0.76 1.30
CA TYR A 278 2.74 1.89 0.38
C TYR A 278 4.11 2.57 0.49
N SER A 279 4.86 2.45 1.60
CA SER A 279 6.15 3.14 1.75
C SER A 279 7.16 2.79 0.67
N SER A 280 7.26 1.51 0.27
CA SER A 280 8.16 1.08 -0.81
C SER A 280 7.77 1.68 -2.17
N LEU A 281 6.47 1.78 -2.46
CA LEU A 281 5.95 2.37 -3.69
C LEU A 281 6.15 3.89 -3.72
N ILE A 282 5.88 4.58 -2.59
CA ILE A 282 6.13 6.02 -2.42
C ILE A 282 7.60 6.34 -2.64
N TYR A 283 8.51 5.54 -2.07
CA TYR A 283 9.95 5.71 -2.31
C TYR A 283 10.30 5.61 -3.80
N ILE A 284 9.82 4.56 -4.48
CA ILE A 284 10.10 4.33 -5.90
C ILE A 284 9.55 5.45 -6.77
N ALA A 285 8.37 5.98 -6.45
CA ALA A 285 7.72 7.03 -7.23
C ALA A 285 8.33 8.41 -7.03
N PHE A 286 8.67 8.79 -5.78
CA PHE A 286 9.02 10.18 -5.46
C PHE A 286 10.48 10.42 -5.10
N PHE A 287 11.19 9.44 -4.54
CA PHE A 287 12.53 9.63 -3.98
C PHE A 287 13.63 8.97 -4.81
N LYS A 288 13.33 7.81 -5.42
CA LYS A 288 14.30 7.07 -6.22
C LYS A 288 14.81 7.90 -7.40
N GLY A 289 16.13 8.09 -7.48
CA GLY A 289 16.79 8.76 -8.60
C GLY A 289 16.63 10.29 -8.64
N ARG A 290 16.02 10.90 -7.61
CA ARG A 290 15.93 12.36 -7.47
C ARG A 290 17.13 12.96 -6.75
N PHE A 291 17.69 12.24 -5.79
CA PHE A 291 18.95 12.59 -5.12
C PHE A 291 20.08 11.84 -5.82
N TYR A 292 20.65 12.47 -6.85
CA TYR A 292 21.82 11.97 -7.54
C TYR A 292 22.96 13.00 -7.42
N VAL A 293 24.18 12.50 -7.44
CA VAL A 293 25.40 13.31 -7.51
C VAL A 293 25.94 13.20 -8.92
N HIS A 294 26.50 14.27 -9.46
CA HIS A 294 27.09 14.21 -10.80
C HIS A 294 28.42 13.45 -10.75
N PRO A 295 28.73 12.63 -11.78
CA PRO A 295 30.02 11.97 -11.87
C PRO A 295 31.15 13.02 -11.81
N GLY A 296 32.03 12.92 -10.82
CA GLY A 296 33.17 13.82 -10.63
C GLY A 296 33.07 14.83 -9.48
N ASP A 297 31.90 14.97 -8.83
CA ASP A 297 31.75 15.82 -7.63
C ASP A 297 32.58 15.29 -6.44
N ALA A 298 32.89 16.17 -5.49
CA ALA A 298 33.68 15.83 -4.30
C ALA A 298 33.00 14.76 -3.43
N ASP A 299 31.66 14.83 -3.31
CA ASP A 299 30.86 13.87 -2.53
C ASP A 299 30.80 12.48 -3.18
N ALA A 300 30.88 12.40 -4.52
CA ALA A 300 30.97 11.12 -5.23
C ALA A 300 32.33 10.44 -5.01
N ARG A 301 33.40 11.22 -4.82
CA ARG A 301 34.77 10.69 -4.61
C ARG A 301 35.03 10.19 -3.18
N THR A 302 34.21 10.58 -2.22
CA THR A 302 34.37 10.23 -0.79
C THR A 302 33.44 9.11 -0.34
N SER A 303 32.44 8.74 -1.13
CA SER A 303 31.52 7.66 -0.78
C SER A 303 32.14 6.28 -1.03
N GLU A 304 32.44 5.52 0.02
CA GLU A 304 32.90 4.12 -0.08
C GLU A 304 31.82 3.13 -0.59
N PHE A 305 30.57 3.61 -0.73
CA PHE A 305 29.39 2.78 -1.01
C PHE A 305 28.79 2.96 -2.41
N PHE A 306 29.35 3.82 -3.25
CA PHE A 306 28.94 4.03 -4.65
C PHE A 306 30.09 3.71 -5.61
#